data_AF-A0A7C3DZH2-F1
#
_entry.id   AF-A0A7C3DZH2-F1
#
_cell.length_a   1.000
_cell.length_b   1.000
_cell.length_c   1.000
_cell.angle_alpha   90.00
_cell.angle_beta   90.00
_cell.angle_gamma   90.00
#
_symmetry.space_group_name_H-M   'P 1'
#
loop_
_entity.id
_entity.type
_entity.pdbx_description
1 polymer ?
#
loop_
_entity_poly.entity_id
_entity_poly.type
_entity_poly.pdbx_seq_one_letter_code
_entity_poly.pdbx_strand_id
1 'polypeptide(L)'
;MAGMENRIIITEKRVEDSFIKFSGQHPDTISPLPRSASDRSYFRITQGNHTYIATHSPDPDETRAFIYLSGHFTSKNLPVPRVLFYDESQSIYFQSDLGNTSLYDLIEGDKDLRIPLCKKALEHLVDFQVKGAEGLDFSYCFPRHSFDSVSVLWDL
;
A
#
# COMPACT_ATOMS: atom_id res chain seq x y z
N MET A 1 -6.44 17.69 -20.55
CA MET A 1 -5.05 17.31 -20.21
C MET A 1 -4.44 18.27 -19.18
N ALA A 2 -4.48 19.59 -19.37
CA ALA A 2 -3.94 20.58 -18.40
C ALA A 2 -4.48 20.46 -16.94
N GLY A 3 -5.75 20.08 -16.75
CA GLY A 3 -6.32 19.90 -15.40
C GLY A 3 -5.78 18.68 -14.64
N MET A 4 -5.22 17.69 -15.34
CA MET A 4 -4.69 16.47 -14.72
C MET A 4 -3.23 16.64 -14.28
N GLU A 5 -2.42 17.29 -15.12
CA GLU A 5 -1.04 17.70 -14.77
C GLU A 5 -1.04 18.63 -13.55
N ASN A 6 -1.95 19.60 -13.51
CA ASN A 6 -2.03 20.54 -12.39
C ASN A 6 -2.40 19.85 -11.07
N ARG A 7 -3.24 18.80 -11.12
CA ARG A 7 -3.57 17.99 -9.93
C ARG A 7 -2.37 17.18 -9.44
N ILE A 8 -1.59 16.60 -10.36
CA ILE A 8 -0.38 15.83 -10.01
C ILE A 8 0.64 16.73 -9.32
N ILE A 9 0.91 17.93 -9.87
CA ILE A 9 1.85 18.90 -9.29
C ILE A 9 1.42 19.31 -7.88
N ILE A 10 0.12 19.56 -7.65
CA ILE A 10 -0.40 19.88 -6.32
C ILE A 10 -0.18 18.72 -5.35
N THR A 11 -0.48 17.48 -5.77
CA THR A 11 -0.28 16.31 -4.91
C THR A 11 1.19 16.07 -4.61
N GLU A 12 2.09 16.23 -5.59
CA GLU A 12 3.53 16.09 -5.40
C GLU A 12 4.07 17.08 -4.36
N LYS A 13 3.61 18.34 -4.41
CA LYS A 13 3.95 19.34 -3.38
C LYS A 13 3.49 18.92 -1.98
N ARG A 14 2.27 18.38 -1.86
CA ARG A 14 1.76 17.87 -0.56
C ARG A 14 2.57 16.69 -0.06
N VAL A 15 3.04 15.83 -0.98
CA VAL A 15 3.93 14.71 -0.66
C VAL A 15 5.26 15.22 -0.13
N GLU A 16 5.88 16.22 -0.79
CA GLU A 16 7.09 16.87 -0.32
C GLU A 16 6.92 17.46 1.10
N ASP A 17 5.88 18.28 1.30
CA ASP A 17 5.57 18.91 2.59
C ASP A 17 5.38 17.86 3.69
N SER A 18 4.65 16.76 3.39
CA SER A 18 4.45 15.65 4.33
C SER A 18 5.76 14.92 4.61
N PHE A 19 6.63 14.77 3.61
CA PHE A 19 7.90 14.05 3.74
C PHE A 19 8.91 14.81 4.59
N ILE A 20 8.93 16.15 4.48
CA ILE A 20 9.71 17.01 5.37
C ILE A 20 9.23 16.86 6.81
N LYS A 21 7.91 16.81 7.06
CA LYS A 21 7.37 16.56 8.42
C LYS A 21 7.79 15.20 8.96
N PHE A 22 7.82 14.16 8.11
CA PHE A 22 8.20 12.80 8.48
C PHE A 22 9.69 12.65 8.77
N SER A 23 10.54 13.10 7.84
CA SER A 23 11.98 12.80 7.84
C SER A 23 12.86 13.94 8.37
N GLY A 24 12.31 15.16 8.45
CA GLY A 24 13.07 16.38 8.73
C GLY A 24 13.95 16.84 7.56
N GLN A 25 13.85 16.20 6.39
CA GLN A 25 14.69 16.47 5.23
C GLN A 25 13.84 16.60 3.96
N HIS A 26 14.40 17.26 2.94
CA HIS A 26 13.82 17.24 1.61
C HIS A 26 14.08 15.89 0.93
N PRO A 27 13.15 15.41 0.09
CA PRO A 27 13.39 14.27 -0.76
C PRO A 27 14.38 14.62 -1.88
N ASP A 28 15.21 13.66 -2.29
CA ASP A 28 16.10 13.83 -3.45
C ASP A 28 15.29 13.77 -4.75
N THR A 29 14.36 12.80 -4.84
CA THR A 29 13.38 12.73 -5.93
C THR A 29 12.02 12.30 -5.42
N ILE A 30 10.97 12.79 -6.10
CA ILE A 30 9.61 12.28 -6.01
C ILE A 30 9.22 11.86 -7.43
N SER A 31 8.76 10.62 -7.61
CA SER A 31 8.40 10.09 -8.92
C SER A 31 7.03 9.42 -8.85
N PRO A 32 6.03 9.86 -9.65
CA PRO A 32 4.72 9.23 -9.66
C PRO A 32 4.84 7.78 -10.16
N LEU A 33 4.12 6.87 -9.52
CA LEU A 33 3.96 5.50 -9.99
C LEU A 33 2.71 5.39 -10.89
N PRO A 34 2.66 4.39 -11.79
CA PRO A 34 1.50 4.16 -12.64
C PRO A 34 0.20 4.09 -11.82
N ARG A 35 -0.84 4.77 -12.30
CA ARG A 35 -2.14 4.78 -11.61
C ARG A 35 -2.75 3.38 -11.64
N SER A 36 -3.33 3.00 -10.51
CA SER A 36 -4.19 1.81 -10.39
C SER A 36 -5.64 2.17 -10.73
N ALA A 37 -6.54 1.18 -10.74
CA ALA A 37 -7.97 1.40 -10.91
C ALA A 37 -8.67 2.10 -9.72
N SER A 38 -7.92 2.57 -8.72
CA SER A 38 -8.44 3.29 -7.55
C SER A 38 -8.17 4.79 -7.63
N ASP A 39 -8.87 5.58 -6.80
CA ASP A 39 -8.64 7.03 -6.68
C ASP A 39 -7.31 7.39 -5.98
N ARG A 40 -6.59 6.39 -5.46
CA ARG A 40 -5.28 6.55 -4.82
C ARG A 40 -4.19 6.85 -5.85
N SER A 41 -3.31 7.76 -5.47
CA SER A 41 -2.10 8.09 -6.23
C SER A 41 -0.87 7.73 -5.42
N TYR A 42 0.11 7.10 -6.07
CA TYR A 42 1.33 6.63 -5.43
C TYR A 42 2.54 7.37 -6.00
N PHE A 43 3.49 7.67 -5.12
CA PHE A 43 4.75 8.30 -5.49
C PHE A 43 5.89 7.55 -4.81
N ARG A 44 6.94 7.25 -5.55
CA ARG A 44 8.19 6.80 -4.98
C ARG A 44 9.04 8.00 -4.59
N ILE A 45 9.54 7.99 -3.37
CA ILE A 45 10.44 9.00 -2.85
C ILE A 45 11.82 8.34 -2.67
N THR A 46 12.88 9.04 -3.07
CA THR A 46 14.26 8.69 -2.70
C THR A 46 14.82 9.74 -1.75
N GLN A 47 15.60 9.29 -0.78
CA GLN A 47 16.40 10.15 0.09
C GLN A 47 17.66 9.39 0.49
N GLY A 48 18.82 9.84 0.03
CA GLY A 48 20.08 9.12 0.12
C GLY A 48 19.96 7.69 -0.42
N ASN A 49 20.22 6.71 0.46
CA ASN A 49 20.12 5.29 0.12
C ASN A 49 18.77 4.65 0.50
N HIS A 50 17.79 5.45 0.92
CA HIS A 50 16.47 4.97 1.33
C HIS A 50 15.42 5.30 0.28
N THR A 51 14.43 4.41 0.16
CA THR A 51 13.25 4.66 -0.66
C THR A 51 11.97 4.43 0.13
N TYR A 52 10.94 5.19 -0.23
CA TYR A 52 9.64 5.20 0.42
C TYR A 52 8.55 5.25 -0.65
N ILE A 53 7.38 4.73 -0.32
CA ILE A 53 6.17 4.95 -1.11
C ILE A 53 5.26 5.89 -0.35
N ALA A 54 4.91 7.01 -0.99
CA ALA A 54 3.85 7.89 -0.55
C ALA A 54 2.56 7.51 -1.24
N THR A 55 1.50 7.40 -0.46
CA THR A 55 0.15 7.18 -0.96
C THR A 55 -0.72 8.36 -0.57
N HIS A 56 -1.25 9.07 -1.57
CA HIS A 56 -2.35 9.99 -1.37
C HIS A 56 -3.66 9.22 -1.51
N SER A 57 -4.44 9.15 -0.44
CA SER A 57 -5.68 8.38 -0.35
C SER A 57 -6.84 9.28 0.06
N PRO A 58 -7.77 9.63 -0.84
CA PRO A 58 -8.84 10.58 -0.54
C PRO A 58 -9.91 10.00 0.40
N ASP A 59 -9.98 8.68 0.55
CA ASP A 59 -10.93 8.00 1.43
C ASP A 59 -10.30 7.79 2.84
N PRO A 60 -10.79 8.48 3.88
CA PRO A 60 -10.27 8.33 5.24
C PRO A 60 -10.59 6.97 5.86
N ASP A 61 -11.70 6.33 5.50
CA ASP A 61 -12.07 5.00 6.01
C ASP A 61 -11.17 3.93 5.42
N GLU A 62 -10.93 3.96 4.12
CA GLU A 62 -9.96 3.08 3.45
C GLU A 62 -8.55 3.27 4.06
N THR A 63 -8.16 4.52 4.32
CA THR A 63 -6.85 4.84 4.89
C THR A 63 -6.69 4.30 6.32
N ARG A 64 -7.71 4.48 7.17
CA ARG A 64 -7.71 3.92 8.53
C ARG A 64 -7.62 2.40 8.52
N ALA A 65 -8.38 1.75 7.64
CA ALA A 65 -8.34 0.30 7.47
C ALA A 65 -6.94 -0.17 7.06
N PHE A 66 -6.32 0.49 6.07
CA PHE A 66 -4.99 0.14 5.60
C PHE A 66 -3.92 0.29 6.70
N ILE A 67 -3.91 1.41 7.43
CA ILE A 67 -2.95 1.65 8.52
C ILE A 67 -3.10 0.60 9.62
N TYR A 68 -4.34 0.31 10.03
CA TYR A 68 -4.63 -0.70 11.04
C TYR A 68 -4.18 -2.09 10.59
N LEU A 69 -4.57 -2.53 9.40
CA LEU A 69 -4.25 -3.86 8.87
C LEU A 69 -2.74 -4.02 8.63
N SER A 70 -2.07 -2.99 8.10
CA SER A 70 -0.61 -2.99 7.93
C SER A 70 0.10 -3.17 9.27
N GLY A 71 -0.31 -2.42 10.31
CA GLY A 71 0.25 -2.54 11.66
C GLY A 71 0.01 -3.92 12.27
N HIS A 72 -1.23 -4.42 12.19
CA HIS A 72 -1.61 -5.74 12.69
C HIS A 72 -0.80 -6.85 12.02
N PHE A 73 -0.77 -6.89 10.69
CA PHE A 73 -0.04 -7.93 9.95
C PHE A 73 1.48 -7.83 10.12
N THR A 74 2.03 -6.62 10.26
CA THR A 74 3.44 -6.43 10.61
C THR A 74 3.76 -7.05 11.97
N SER A 75 2.89 -6.88 12.97
CA SER A 75 3.06 -7.48 14.31
C SER A 75 3.06 -9.02 14.31
N LYS A 76 2.47 -9.61 13.27
CA LYS A 76 2.42 -11.07 13.03
C LYS A 76 3.56 -11.57 12.14
N ASN A 77 4.54 -10.72 11.80
CA ASN A 77 5.62 -11.02 10.85
C ASN A 77 5.13 -11.42 9.45
N LEU A 78 3.97 -10.94 9.02
CA LEU A 78 3.46 -11.17 7.67
C LEU A 78 4.05 -10.17 6.68
N PRO A 79 4.24 -10.55 5.40
CA PRO A 79 4.93 -9.73 4.41
C PRO A 79 4.02 -8.63 3.84
N VAL A 80 3.84 -7.56 4.62
CA VAL A 80 3.09 -6.35 4.22
C VAL A 80 4.01 -5.12 4.21
N PRO A 81 3.70 -4.08 3.41
CA PRO A 81 4.36 -2.80 3.57
C PRO A 81 4.08 -2.26 4.97
N ARG A 82 5.12 -1.75 5.63
CA ARG A 82 4.98 -1.10 6.94
C ARG A 82 4.60 0.35 6.74
N VAL A 83 3.52 0.80 7.37
CA VAL A 83 3.23 2.24 7.48
C VAL A 83 4.23 2.89 8.44
N LEU A 84 4.86 3.97 7.98
CA LEU A 84 5.92 4.69 8.68
C LEU A 84 5.42 6.01 9.26
N PHE A 85 4.45 6.63 8.58
CA PHE A 85 3.92 7.94 8.93
C PHE A 85 2.57 8.17 8.25
N TYR A 86 1.71 8.96 8.89
CA TYR A 86 0.43 9.39 8.34
C TYR A 86 0.22 10.89 8.62
N ASP A 87 0.11 11.68 7.56
CA ASP A 87 -0.35 13.07 7.60
C ASP A 87 -1.85 13.13 7.24
N GLU A 88 -2.68 13.08 8.29
CA GLU A 88 -4.14 13.18 8.15
C GLU A 88 -4.57 14.49 7.47
N SER A 89 -3.83 15.60 7.70
CA SER A 89 -4.17 16.91 7.13
C SER A 89 -4.02 16.97 5.60
N GLN A 90 -3.18 16.09 5.04
CA GLN A 90 -2.93 16.01 3.60
C GLN A 90 -3.49 14.72 2.97
N SER A 91 -4.11 13.85 3.76
CA SER A 91 -4.55 12.52 3.33
C SER A 91 -3.41 11.68 2.71
N ILE A 92 -2.22 11.78 3.29
CA ILE A 92 -1.00 11.10 2.80
C ILE A 92 -0.44 10.20 3.89
N TYR A 93 -0.12 8.96 3.54
CA TYR A 93 0.71 8.10 4.38
C TYR A 93 1.97 7.66 3.64
N PHE A 94 3.03 7.41 4.40
CA PHE A 94 4.27 6.81 3.90
C PHE A 94 4.39 5.37 4.35
N GLN A 95 4.87 4.52 3.44
CA GLN A 95 5.11 3.12 3.70
C GLN A 95 6.46 2.68 3.16
N SER A 96 6.96 1.55 3.66
CA SER A 96 8.16 0.92 3.13
C SER A 96 8.01 0.58 1.64
N ASP A 97 9.07 0.84 0.87
CA ASP A 97 9.16 0.42 -0.53
C ASP A 97 9.59 -1.06 -0.63
N LEU A 98 8.80 -1.87 -1.34
CA LEU A 98 9.06 -3.30 -1.54
C LEU A 98 9.80 -3.58 -2.86
N GLY A 99 10.20 -2.52 -3.58
CA GLY A 99 10.92 -2.62 -4.84
C GLY A 99 10.01 -2.62 -6.06
N ASN A 100 10.54 -3.12 -7.18
CA ASN A 100 9.90 -3.05 -8.50
C ASN A 100 9.58 -4.40 -9.10
N THR A 101 9.97 -5.49 -8.45
CA THR A 101 9.87 -6.82 -9.02
C THR A 101 8.54 -7.44 -8.59
N SER A 102 7.62 -7.59 -9.55
CA SER A 102 6.39 -8.32 -9.32
C SER A 102 6.62 -9.84 -9.41
N LEU A 103 5.68 -10.60 -8.87
CA LEU A 103 5.64 -12.06 -9.05
C LEU A 103 5.58 -12.44 -10.55
N TYR A 104 4.90 -11.64 -11.36
CA TYR A 104 4.81 -11.84 -12.81
C TYR A 104 6.17 -11.71 -13.49
N ASP A 105 6.94 -10.66 -13.14
CA ASP A 105 8.29 -10.45 -13.71
C ASP A 105 9.22 -11.64 -13.42
N LEU A 106 9.14 -12.21 -12.21
CA LEU A 106 9.91 -13.39 -11.84
C LEU A 106 9.53 -14.62 -12.67
N ILE A 107 8.24 -14.84 -12.90
CA ILE A 107 7.74 -15.99 -13.67
C ILE A 107 8.02 -15.85 -15.17
N GLU A 108 7.96 -14.64 -15.70
CA GLU A 108 8.34 -14.39 -17.10
C GLU A 108 9.85 -14.55 -17.31
N GLY A 109 10.67 -14.16 -16.33
CA GLY A 109 12.12 -14.37 -16.35
C GLY A 109 12.53 -15.84 -16.26
N ASP A 110 11.77 -16.65 -15.51
CA ASP A 110 11.96 -18.09 -15.42
C ASP A 110 10.63 -18.81 -15.15
N LYS A 111 10.12 -19.52 -16.18
CA LYS A 111 8.83 -20.20 -16.13
C LYS A 111 8.81 -21.38 -15.16
N ASP A 112 9.97 -21.96 -14.84
CA ASP A 112 10.06 -23.06 -13.87
C ASP A 112 9.78 -22.57 -12.44
N LEU A 113 9.90 -21.25 -12.19
CA LEU A 113 9.53 -20.64 -10.91
C LEU A 113 8.02 -20.50 -10.69
N ARG A 114 7.18 -20.73 -11.70
CA ARG A 114 5.73 -20.57 -11.59
C ARG A 114 5.13 -21.37 -10.44
N ILE A 115 5.33 -22.68 -10.45
CA ILE A 115 4.78 -23.58 -9.43
C ILE A 115 5.32 -23.27 -8.02
N PRO A 116 6.65 -23.17 -7.80
CA PRO A 116 7.16 -22.89 -6.45
C PRO A 116 6.75 -21.52 -5.91
N LEU A 117 6.72 -20.47 -6.74
CA LEU A 117 6.30 -19.15 -6.28
C LEU A 117 4.79 -19.05 -6.03
N CYS A 118 3.96 -19.69 -6.86
CA CYS A 118 2.52 -19.81 -6.58
C CYS A 118 2.27 -20.58 -5.28
N LYS A 119 3.01 -21.66 -5.02
CA LYS A 119 2.91 -22.40 -3.76
C LYS A 119 3.28 -21.52 -2.56
N LYS A 120 4.37 -20.76 -2.65
CA LYS A 120 4.78 -19.82 -1.61
C LYS A 120 3.72 -18.73 -1.36
N ALA A 121 3.08 -18.22 -2.40
CA ALA A 121 1.99 -17.27 -2.27
C ALA A 121 0.78 -17.88 -1.54
N LEU A 122 0.44 -19.15 -1.83
CA LEU A 122 -0.62 -19.88 -1.12
C LEU A 122 -0.27 -20.12 0.35
N GLU A 123 0.99 -20.45 0.66
CA GLU A 123 1.46 -20.60 2.04
C GLU A 123 1.30 -19.28 2.81
N HIS A 124 1.68 -18.15 2.21
CA HIS A 124 1.43 -16.83 2.80
C HIS A 124 -0.06 -16.54 2.97
N LEU A 125 -0.90 -16.88 1.99
CA LEU A 125 -2.35 -16.69 2.10
C LEU A 125 -2.94 -17.44 3.31
N VAL A 126 -2.52 -18.68 3.53
CA VAL A 126 -2.92 -19.46 4.72
C VAL A 126 -2.45 -18.78 6.00
N ASP A 127 -1.21 -18.27 6.02
CA ASP A 127 -0.70 -17.52 7.17
C ASP A 127 -1.51 -16.24 7.45
N PHE A 128 -1.92 -15.50 6.42
CA PHE A 128 -2.82 -14.34 6.57
C PHE A 128 -4.18 -14.74 7.15
N GLN A 129 -4.75 -15.86 6.71
CA GLN A 129 -6.07 -16.31 7.14
C GLN A 129 -6.07 -16.91 8.55
N VAL A 130 -5.01 -17.60 8.95
CA VAL A 130 -4.92 -18.27 10.26
C VAL A 130 -4.23 -17.37 11.27
N LYS A 131 -2.93 -17.11 11.11
CA LYS A 131 -2.14 -16.29 12.04
C LYS A 131 -2.54 -14.83 12.00
N GLY A 132 -2.86 -14.33 10.80
CA GLY A 132 -3.30 -12.95 10.61
C GLY A 132 -4.69 -12.66 11.21
N ALA A 133 -5.55 -13.66 11.39
CA ALA A 133 -6.85 -13.46 12.04
C ALA A 133 -6.77 -13.41 13.58
N GLU A 134 -5.72 -13.98 14.17
CA GLU A 134 -5.56 -14.01 15.62
C GLU A 134 -5.44 -12.60 16.23
N GLY A 135 -6.46 -12.18 16.97
CA GLY A 135 -6.50 -10.87 17.61
C GLY A 135 -6.82 -9.72 16.65
N LEU A 136 -7.24 -10.02 15.42
CA LEU A 136 -7.71 -9.01 14.47
C LEU A 136 -9.11 -8.54 14.88
N ASP A 137 -9.24 -7.25 15.20
CA ASP A 137 -10.53 -6.57 15.23
C ASP A 137 -11.00 -6.27 13.80
N PHE A 138 -12.00 -7.02 13.35
CA PHE A 138 -12.58 -6.92 12.01
C PHE A 138 -13.41 -5.64 11.80
N SER A 139 -13.75 -4.89 12.85
CA SER A 139 -14.50 -3.64 12.72
C SER A 139 -13.73 -2.55 11.95
N TYR A 140 -12.41 -2.67 11.86
CA TYR A 140 -11.54 -1.80 11.06
C TYR A 140 -11.50 -2.18 9.57
N CYS A 141 -12.07 -3.31 9.16
CA CYS A 141 -12.11 -3.71 7.75
C CYS A 141 -13.11 -2.84 6.97
N PHE A 142 -12.65 -2.29 5.85
CA PHE A 142 -13.40 -1.44 4.94
C PHE A 142 -13.36 -2.03 3.51
N PRO A 143 -14.45 -1.94 2.72
CA PRO A 143 -15.74 -1.32 3.01
C PRO A 143 -16.69 -2.20 3.84
N ARG A 144 -16.28 -3.42 4.16
CA ARG A 144 -17.08 -4.39 4.93
C ARG A 144 -16.25 -5.02 6.03
N HIS A 145 -16.85 -5.13 7.21
CA HIS A 145 -16.27 -5.83 8.37
C HIS A 145 -16.64 -7.31 8.44
N SER A 146 -17.60 -7.75 7.63
CA SER A 146 -18.04 -9.14 7.54
C SER A 146 -18.33 -9.53 6.09
N PHE A 147 -17.97 -10.75 5.72
CA PHE A 147 -18.34 -11.34 4.44
C PHE A 147 -19.76 -11.92 4.55
N ASP A 148 -20.74 -11.19 4.02
CA ASP A 148 -22.16 -11.52 4.09
C ASP A 148 -22.72 -11.98 2.73
N SER A 149 -24.01 -12.34 2.69
CA SER A 149 -24.67 -12.78 1.46
C SER A 149 -24.65 -11.73 0.35
N VAL A 150 -24.57 -10.44 0.69
CA VAL A 150 -24.43 -9.35 -0.26
C VAL A 150 -23.02 -9.31 -0.85
N SER A 151 -22.00 -9.57 -0.02
CA SER A 151 -20.61 -9.66 -0.44
C SER A 151 -20.41 -10.81 -1.44
N VAL A 152 -21.07 -11.96 -1.22
CA VAL A 152 -21.08 -13.08 -2.18
C VAL A 152 -21.70 -12.68 -3.51
N LEU A 153 -22.78 -11.90 -3.51
CA LEU A 153 -23.46 -11.47 -4.73
C LEU A 153 -22.65 -10.45 -5.54
N TRP A 154 -21.76 -9.69 -4.90
CA TRP A 154 -20.90 -8.71 -5.58
C TRP A 154 -19.67 -9.35 -6.23
N ASP A 155 -19.22 -10.51 -5.72
CA ASP A 155 -18.10 -11.27 -6.26
C ASP A 155 -18.47 -12.17 -7.47
N LEU A 156 -19.77 -12.39 -7.70
CA LEU A 156 -20.32 -13.21 -8.81
C LEU A 156 -20.66 -12.36 -10.04
#